data_AF-A0A7J9RK81-F1
#
_entry.id   AF-A0A7J9RK81-F1
#
_cell.length_a   1.000
_cell.length_b   1.000
_cell.length_c   1.000
_cell.angle_alpha   90.00
_cell.angle_beta   90.00
_cell.angle_gamma   90.00
#
_symmetry.space_group_name_H-M   'P 1'
#
loop_
_entity.id
_entity.type
_entity.pdbx_description
1 polymer ?
#
loop_
_entity_poly.entity_id
_entity_poly.type
_entity_poly.pdbx_seq_one_letter_code
_entity_poly.pdbx_strand_id
1 'polypeptide(L)'
;GKELGEDQWKSELSAGITLEKEHRSPDGDGHTMTLTVGTKGPIGLKPGKTLEISYKLNAPDPSPANERVDAPARFQFSSEQFGPVCLRDAPEAPSIRVSHLRRNFSAGKQAIPMGGKGRYEVLILFENNGDTALQDVFIRDVIPSNFEIKDWHIRGAGGDKRSDVDMSTTETDAGIEITWKVPVVAKGERLDVSFEIKGEGEIDAEALNRFHGAHFGDELETEDDAAEEVEESTETVEEGSEESSEESGDASEETSDESEEAEAEDNVPEIKFREDIMLRVMEEYGITDRDAFLAHSMNFDLDDNGYLKKAEFVEAAKAFTAEDGESEESESEEASEEASSEESADESDKDCPICGTSNAHDAASCTACNYTFV
;
A
#
# COMPACT_ATOMS: atom_id res chain seq x y z
N GLY A 1 -24.51 2.73 -14.97
CA GLY A 1 -25.64 3.27 -15.80
C GLY A 1 -26.77 2.25 -15.93
N LYS A 2 -27.41 2.12 -17.10
CA LYS A 2 -27.82 0.79 -17.60
C LYS A 2 -26.67 0.28 -18.45
N GLU A 3 -26.27 -0.97 -18.25
CA GLU A 3 -25.25 -1.60 -19.07
C GLU A 3 -25.75 -1.84 -20.50
N LEU A 4 -24.82 -1.83 -21.45
CA LEU A 4 -25.07 -2.24 -22.83
C LEU A 4 -24.99 -3.76 -22.91
N GLY A 5 -25.88 -4.39 -23.68
CA GLY A 5 -25.77 -5.82 -23.95
C GLY A 5 -24.46 -6.15 -24.67
N GLU A 6 -23.89 -7.33 -24.39
CA GLU A 6 -22.69 -7.86 -25.07
C GLU A 6 -22.84 -7.89 -26.60
N ASP A 7 -24.07 -7.99 -27.10
CA ASP A 7 -24.40 -7.96 -28.53
C ASP A 7 -24.49 -6.54 -29.13
N GLN A 8 -24.30 -5.49 -28.33
CA GLN A 8 -24.36 -4.08 -28.73
C GLN A 8 -23.00 -3.39 -28.84
N TRP A 9 -21.92 -4.04 -28.41
CA TRP A 9 -20.55 -3.55 -28.53
C TRP A 9 -19.58 -4.68 -28.91
N LYS A 10 -18.33 -4.33 -29.19
CA LYS A 10 -17.20 -5.24 -29.36
C LYS A 10 -15.92 -4.52 -28.94
N SER A 11 -15.07 -5.17 -28.16
CA SER A 11 -13.68 -4.73 -27.96
C SER A 11 -12.73 -5.64 -28.73
N GLU A 12 -11.68 -5.05 -29.29
CA GLU A 12 -10.56 -5.75 -29.91
C GLU A 12 -9.27 -5.18 -29.31
N LEU A 13 -8.44 -6.02 -28.70
CA LEU A 13 -7.12 -5.64 -28.20
C LEU A 13 -6.07 -6.03 -29.25
N SER A 14 -5.16 -5.10 -29.53
CA SER A 14 -4.06 -5.27 -30.48
C SER A 14 -2.74 -4.84 -29.85
N ALA A 15 -1.64 -5.50 -30.21
CA ALA A 15 -0.30 -5.12 -29.77
C ALA A 15 0.16 -3.85 -30.51
N GLY A 16 0.87 -2.97 -29.81
CA GLY A 16 1.36 -1.70 -30.33
C GLY A 16 0.42 -0.51 -30.05
N ILE A 17 1.01 0.65 -29.78
CA ILE A 17 0.31 1.94 -29.67
C ILE A 17 0.04 2.52 -31.07
N THR A 18 -1.23 2.78 -31.40
CA THR A 18 -1.65 3.37 -32.70
C THR A 18 -2.07 4.85 -32.65
N LEU A 19 -2.35 5.39 -31.46
CA LEU A 19 -2.81 6.77 -31.30
C LEU A 19 -1.65 7.76 -31.13
N GLU A 20 -0.67 7.40 -30.30
CA GLU A 20 0.38 8.31 -29.84
C GLU A 20 1.80 7.84 -30.19
N LYS A 21 2.69 8.81 -30.42
CA LYS A 21 4.07 8.58 -30.88
C LYS A 21 5.11 9.05 -29.87
N GLU A 22 4.71 9.95 -28.98
CA GLU A 22 5.38 10.26 -27.71
C GLU A 22 4.79 9.34 -26.62
N HIS A 23 5.00 9.60 -25.33
CA HIS A 23 4.30 8.89 -24.23
C HIS A 23 4.42 7.34 -24.24
N ARG A 24 5.49 6.80 -24.84
CA ARG A 24 5.75 5.36 -24.89
C ARG A 24 6.43 4.88 -23.61
N SER A 25 5.82 3.91 -22.93
CA SER A 25 6.48 3.16 -21.85
C SER A 25 7.78 2.52 -22.36
N PRO A 26 8.86 2.51 -21.56
CA PRO A 26 10.09 1.79 -21.89
C PRO A 26 9.96 0.25 -21.78
N ASP A 27 8.84 -0.25 -21.23
CA ASP A 27 8.67 -1.67 -20.88
C ASP A 27 8.13 -2.52 -22.05
N GLY A 28 7.65 -1.88 -23.12
CA GLY A 28 7.23 -2.55 -24.35
C GLY A 28 6.48 -1.64 -25.33
N ASP A 29 6.10 -2.17 -26.50
CA ASP A 29 5.38 -1.43 -27.55
C ASP A 29 3.93 -1.02 -27.19
N GLY A 30 3.44 -1.41 -26.01
CA GLY A 30 2.09 -1.13 -25.51
C GLY A 30 1.00 -1.93 -26.24
N HIS A 31 -0.25 -1.52 -26.03
CA HIS A 31 -1.43 -2.11 -26.66
C HIS A 31 -2.43 -1.02 -27.07
N THR A 32 -3.22 -1.29 -28.11
CA THR A 32 -4.37 -0.48 -28.51
C THR A 32 -5.65 -1.29 -28.30
N MET A 33 -6.60 -0.75 -27.53
CA MET A 33 -7.94 -1.29 -27.37
C MET A 33 -8.94 -0.52 -28.26
N THR A 34 -9.51 -1.20 -29.24
CA THR A 34 -10.53 -0.65 -30.15
C THR A 34 -11.92 -1.06 -29.68
N LEU A 35 -12.68 -0.11 -29.11
CA LEU A 35 -14.06 -0.32 -28.68
C LEU A 35 -15.07 0.16 -29.73
N THR A 36 -15.74 -0.77 -30.40
CA THR A 36 -16.86 -0.49 -31.30
C THR A 36 -18.19 -0.57 -30.54
N VAL A 37 -18.96 0.50 -30.53
CA VAL A 37 -20.26 0.59 -29.82
C VAL A 37 -21.39 0.88 -30.80
N GLY A 38 -22.55 0.24 -30.60
CA GLY A 38 -23.70 0.33 -31.52
C GLY A 38 -23.68 -0.71 -32.65
N THR A 39 -23.01 -1.85 -32.45
CA THR A 39 -22.91 -2.95 -33.44
C THR A 39 -24.28 -3.50 -33.84
N LYS A 40 -25.29 -3.41 -32.95
CA LYS A 40 -26.64 -3.95 -33.13
C LYS A 40 -27.72 -2.94 -32.73
N GLY A 41 -28.08 -2.10 -33.70
CA GLY A 41 -29.14 -1.10 -33.55
C GLY A 41 -28.71 0.13 -32.73
N PRO A 42 -29.59 1.13 -32.58
CA PRO A 42 -29.24 2.37 -31.90
C PRO A 42 -29.10 2.14 -30.39
N ILE A 43 -27.97 2.58 -29.82
CA ILE A 43 -27.69 2.59 -28.36
C ILE A 43 -28.69 3.38 -27.52
N GLY A 44 -29.62 4.13 -28.14
CA GLY A 44 -30.71 4.82 -27.43
C GLY A 44 -30.26 5.99 -26.55
N LEU A 45 -28.99 6.39 -26.62
CA LEU A 45 -28.43 7.51 -25.88
C LEU A 45 -29.17 8.81 -26.26
N LYS A 46 -29.72 9.49 -25.25
CA LYS A 46 -30.50 10.72 -25.43
C LYS A 46 -29.59 11.95 -25.26
N PRO A 47 -29.92 13.11 -25.86
CA PRO A 47 -29.21 14.36 -25.59
C PRO A 47 -29.11 14.62 -24.08
N GLY A 48 -27.91 15.01 -23.60
CA GLY A 48 -27.65 15.18 -22.17
C GLY A 48 -27.55 13.87 -21.38
N LYS A 49 -27.16 12.76 -22.02
CA LYS A 49 -26.76 11.52 -21.35
C LYS A 49 -25.35 11.10 -21.78
N THR A 50 -24.60 10.63 -20.80
CA THR A 50 -23.24 10.11 -20.94
C THR A 50 -23.26 8.62 -21.29
N LEU A 51 -22.23 8.19 -22.02
CA LEU A 51 -21.75 6.81 -22.02
C LEU A 51 -20.50 6.79 -21.15
N GLU A 52 -20.31 5.72 -20.40
CA GLU A 52 -19.22 5.51 -19.45
C GLU A 52 -18.51 4.22 -19.85
N ILE A 53 -17.18 4.24 -19.88
CA ILE A 53 -16.34 3.12 -20.34
C ILE A 53 -15.25 2.91 -19.30
N SER A 54 -15.39 1.85 -18.51
CA SER A 54 -14.41 1.47 -17.49
C SER A 54 -13.62 0.26 -17.97
N TYR A 55 -12.30 0.30 -17.88
CA TYR A 55 -11.40 -0.80 -18.19
C TYR A 55 -10.25 -0.82 -17.19
N LYS A 56 -9.70 -2.01 -16.90
CA LYS A 56 -8.51 -2.11 -16.06
C LYS A 56 -7.27 -1.83 -16.91
N LEU A 57 -6.52 -0.80 -16.55
CA LEU A 57 -5.14 -0.66 -17.00
C LEU A 57 -4.29 -1.71 -16.28
N ASN A 58 -3.36 -2.35 -16.99
CA ASN A 58 -2.51 -3.40 -16.43
C ASN A 58 -1.04 -3.17 -16.84
N ALA A 59 -0.22 -2.77 -15.88
CA ALA A 59 1.22 -2.56 -16.00
C ALA A 59 1.92 -3.26 -14.81
N PRO A 60 2.19 -4.57 -14.90
CA PRO A 60 2.76 -5.34 -13.79
C PRO A 60 4.29 -5.19 -13.75
N ASP A 61 4.83 -4.83 -12.58
CA ASP A 61 6.26 -4.52 -12.36
C ASP A 61 6.85 -3.57 -13.44
N PRO A 62 6.34 -2.32 -13.56
CA PRO A 62 6.88 -1.33 -14.48
C PRO A 62 8.37 -1.09 -14.17
N SER A 63 9.20 -0.76 -15.17
CA SER A 63 10.62 -0.54 -14.89
C SER A 63 10.88 0.82 -14.22
N PRO A 64 12.00 1.00 -13.50
CA PRO A 64 12.36 2.29 -12.87
C PRO A 64 12.65 3.46 -13.82
N ALA A 65 12.44 3.29 -15.13
CA ALA A 65 12.45 4.35 -16.13
C ALA A 65 11.04 4.70 -16.66
N ASN A 66 10.02 3.95 -16.22
CA ASN A 66 8.62 4.12 -16.55
C ASN A 66 7.94 4.94 -15.43
N GLU A 67 8.07 6.26 -15.48
CA GLU A 67 7.58 7.18 -14.43
C GLU A 67 6.07 7.43 -14.49
N ARG A 68 5.39 7.03 -15.57
CA ARG A 68 3.93 7.11 -15.76
C ARG A 68 3.44 6.15 -16.84
N VAL A 69 2.21 5.68 -16.73
CA VAL A 69 1.55 4.91 -17.80
C VAL A 69 0.40 5.71 -18.40
N ASP A 70 0.59 6.14 -19.64
CA ASP A 70 -0.34 7.00 -20.37
C ASP A 70 -1.33 6.17 -21.20
N ALA A 71 -2.61 6.56 -21.18
CA ALA A 71 -3.73 5.83 -21.80
C ALA A 71 -4.57 6.74 -22.75
N PRO A 72 -3.96 7.30 -23.81
CA PRO A 72 -4.61 8.23 -24.73
C PRO A 72 -5.86 7.61 -25.38
N ALA A 73 -6.95 8.38 -25.42
CA ALA A 73 -8.23 7.93 -25.93
C ALA A 73 -8.72 8.78 -27.12
N ARG A 74 -9.13 8.12 -28.20
CA ARG A 74 -9.84 8.76 -29.33
C ARG A 74 -11.22 8.18 -29.52
N PHE A 75 -12.19 9.07 -29.69
CA PHE A 75 -13.57 8.75 -29.99
C PHE A 75 -13.88 9.02 -31.46
N GLN A 76 -14.45 8.02 -32.14
CA GLN A 76 -15.04 8.16 -33.46
C GLN A 76 -16.55 7.95 -33.34
N PHE A 77 -17.36 8.86 -33.87
CA PHE A 77 -18.81 8.76 -33.78
C PHE A 77 -19.52 9.17 -35.07
N SER A 78 -20.56 8.43 -35.46
CA SER A 78 -21.45 8.78 -36.56
C SER A 78 -22.91 8.53 -36.18
N SER A 79 -23.81 9.30 -36.79
CA SER A 79 -25.26 9.12 -36.63
C SER A 79 -25.85 8.02 -37.51
N GLU A 80 -25.09 7.52 -38.49
CA GLU A 80 -25.54 6.54 -39.48
C GLU A 80 -24.43 5.52 -39.77
N GLN A 81 -24.79 4.26 -40.06
CA GLN A 81 -23.83 3.16 -40.28
C GLN A 81 -22.79 3.42 -41.40
N PHE A 82 -23.12 4.32 -42.33
CA PHE A 82 -22.25 4.75 -43.44
C PHE A 82 -22.26 6.28 -43.58
N GLY A 83 -22.52 7.00 -42.48
CA GLY A 83 -22.55 8.46 -42.45
C GLY A 83 -21.16 9.10 -42.37
N PRO A 84 -21.08 10.44 -42.39
CA PRO A 84 -19.84 11.12 -42.00
C PRO A 84 -19.48 10.77 -40.55
N VAL A 85 -18.19 10.57 -40.29
CA VAL A 85 -17.65 10.31 -38.95
C VAL A 85 -17.12 11.62 -38.38
N CYS A 86 -17.48 11.92 -37.14
CA CYS A 86 -16.85 12.95 -36.34
C CYS A 86 -15.74 12.31 -35.48
N LEU A 87 -14.62 13.01 -35.37
CA LEU A 87 -13.45 12.60 -34.59
C LEU A 87 -13.30 13.52 -33.38
N ARG A 88 -12.87 12.96 -32.26
CA ARG A 88 -12.54 13.71 -31.05
C ARG A 88 -11.53 12.93 -30.22
N ASP A 89 -10.33 13.44 -30.10
CA ASP A 89 -9.37 13.01 -29.08
C ASP A 89 -9.81 13.50 -27.69
N ALA A 90 -9.38 12.79 -26.64
CA ALA A 90 -9.47 13.31 -25.28
C ALA A 90 -8.65 14.62 -25.18
N PRO A 91 -9.13 15.65 -24.44
CA PRO A 91 -8.42 16.92 -24.34
C PRO A 91 -7.08 16.80 -23.59
N GLU A 92 -7.00 15.79 -22.72
CA GLU A 92 -5.81 15.34 -22.00
C GLU A 92 -5.84 13.81 -22.00
N ALA A 93 -4.67 13.17 -22.05
CA ALA A 93 -4.56 11.71 -21.98
C ALA A 93 -4.63 11.28 -20.50
N PRO A 94 -5.56 10.39 -20.12
CA PRO A 94 -5.56 9.78 -18.78
C PRO A 94 -4.20 9.12 -18.53
N SER A 95 -3.54 9.48 -17.44
CA SER A 95 -2.22 8.97 -17.07
C SER A 95 -2.22 8.48 -15.63
N ILE A 96 -1.37 7.49 -15.33
CA ILE A 96 -1.18 6.96 -13.98
C ILE A 96 0.30 7.12 -13.63
N ARG A 97 0.63 7.97 -12.65
CA ARG A 97 2.00 8.14 -12.14
C ARG A 97 2.51 6.84 -11.51
N VAL A 98 3.78 6.52 -11.71
CA VAL A 98 4.44 5.32 -11.17
C VAL A 98 5.59 5.72 -10.26
N SER A 99 5.49 5.35 -8.97
CA SER A 99 6.54 5.60 -7.98
C SER A 99 7.17 4.28 -7.50
N HIS A 100 8.50 4.21 -7.52
CA HIS A 100 9.25 3.03 -7.06
C HIS A 100 9.68 3.19 -5.61
N LEU A 101 8.87 2.72 -4.66
CA LEU A 101 9.12 2.89 -3.21
C LEU A 101 10.13 1.87 -2.63
N ARG A 102 11.29 1.70 -3.28
CA ARG A 102 12.31 0.72 -2.87
C ARG A 102 13.26 1.26 -1.82
N ARG A 103 13.10 0.81 -0.57
CA ARG A 103 14.03 1.09 0.53
C ARG A 103 15.29 0.21 0.42
N ASN A 104 16.47 0.80 0.37
CA ASN A 104 17.75 0.08 0.28
C ASN A 104 18.88 0.91 0.92
N PHE A 105 19.85 0.27 1.57
CA PHE A 105 21.03 0.95 2.11
C PHE A 105 22.27 0.08 2.01
N SER A 106 23.43 0.71 2.01
CA SER A 106 24.70 0.04 2.26
C SER A 106 25.36 0.65 3.50
N ALA A 107 26.05 -0.19 4.27
CA ALA A 107 26.80 0.25 5.44
C ALA A 107 28.16 -0.46 5.48
N GLY A 108 29.22 0.30 5.78
CA GLY A 108 30.59 -0.20 5.89
C GLY A 108 31.28 0.40 7.10
N LYS A 109 32.03 -0.41 7.84
CA LYS A 109 32.76 0.00 9.05
C LYS A 109 34.26 -0.17 8.87
N GLN A 110 35.02 0.82 9.33
CA GLN A 110 36.47 0.79 9.38
C GLN A 110 36.98 1.39 10.70
N ALA A 111 37.83 0.65 11.42
CA ALA A 111 38.53 1.14 12.60
C ALA A 111 39.99 1.47 12.27
N ILE A 112 40.42 2.68 12.65
CA ILE A 112 41.76 3.22 12.41
C ILE A 112 42.48 3.40 13.75
N PRO A 113 43.63 2.74 13.99
CA PRO A 113 44.39 2.94 15.22
C PRO A 113 44.98 4.36 15.29
N MET A 114 44.65 5.09 16.35
CA MET A 114 45.12 6.45 16.60
C MET A 114 46.47 6.45 17.34
N GLY A 115 47.08 7.65 17.49
CA GLY A 115 48.38 7.84 18.14
C GLY A 115 48.43 7.47 19.62
N GLY A 116 48.66 6.20 19.93
CA GLY A 116 48.88 5.68 21.28
C GLY A 116 48.46 4.22 21.41
N LYS A 117 48.75 3.57 22.55
CA LYS A 117 48.13 2.27 22.84
C LYS A 117 46.63 2.47 23.17
N GLY A 118 45.80 1.55 22.71
CA GLY A 118 44.38 1.48 23.09
C GLY A 118 43.54 2.68 22.66
N ARG A 119 43.80 3.29 21.50
CA ARG A 119 42.96 4.34 20.89
C ARG A 119 42.67 4.03 19.44
N TYR A 120 41.40 4.14 19.05
CA TYR A 120 40.95 3.92 17.68
C TYR A 120 39.87 4.96 17.32
N GLU A 121 39.95 5.48 16.10
CA GLU A 121 38.82 6.16 15.47
C GLU A 121 38.02 5.12 14.70
N VAL A 122 36.74 4.96 15.01
CA VAL A 122 35.83 4.08 14.26
C VAL A 122 35.00 4.95 13.34
N LEU A 123 34.99 4.60 12.07
CA LEU A 123 34.17 5.23 11.04
C LEU A 123 33.15 4.22 10.52
N ILE A 124 31.88 4.60 10.50
CA ILE A 124 30.80 3.87 9.83
C ILE A 124 30.28 4.79 8.73
N LEU A 125 30.45 4.38 7.47
CA LEU A 125 29.81 4.98 6.32
C LEU A 125 28.46 4.28 6.12
N PHE A 126 27.37 5.06 6.11
CA PHE A 126 26.03 4.61 5.74
C PHE A 126 25.58 5.36 4.49
N GLU A 127 24.99 4.68 3.51
CA GLU A 127 24.52 5.28 2.26
C GLU A 127 23.11 4.78 1.93
N ASN A 128 22.17 5.71 1.76
CA ASN A 128 20.84 5.41 1.26
C ASN A 128 20.88 5.17 -0.25
N ASN A 129 20.89 3.90 -0.65
CA ASN A 129 20.82 3.45 -2.05
C ASN A 129 19.37 3.13 -2.47
N GLY A 130 18.39 3.56 -1.69
CA GLY A 130 16.97 3.42 -1.97
C GLY A 130 16.47 4.46 -2.95
N ASP A 131 15.27 4.22 -3.45
CA ASP A 131 14.55 5.15 -4.29
C ASP A 131 13.77 6.22 -3.50
N THR A 132 13.66 6.07 -2.18
CA THR A 132 12.96 6.95 -1.23
C THR A 132 13.89 7.49 -0.13
N ALA A 133 13.43 8.46 0.66
CA ALA A 133 14.10 8.86 1.89
C ALA A 133 13.85 7.84 3.01
N LEU A 134 14.86 7.57 3.84
CA LEU A 134 14.74 6.67 5.00
C LEU A 134 14.49 7.50 6.27
N GLN A 135 13.44 7.16 7.02
CA GLN A 135 13.10 7.83 8.27
C GLN A 135 13.49 6.97 9.48
N ASP A 136 13.69 7.61 10.63
CA ASP A 136 14.08 6.99 11.91
C ASP A 136 15.18 5.92 11.72
N VAL A 137 16.29 6.32 11.09
CA VAL A 137 17.42 5.43 10.80
C VAL A 137 18.23 5.22 12.07
N PHE A 138 18.18 4.00 12.58
CA PHE A 138 18.90 3.54 13.76
C PHE A 138 20.16 2.76 13.35
N ILE A 139 21.31 3.43 13.37
CA ILE A 139 22.63 2.82 13.15
C ILE A 139 23.09 2.19 14.46
N ARG A 140 23.47 0.91 14.45
CA ARG A 140 23.88 0.15 15.65
C ARG A 140 25.31 -0.36 15.51
N ASP A 141 26.10 -0.23 16.57
CA ASP A 141 27.42 -0.86 16.68
C ASP A 141 27.68 -1.41 18.09
N VAL A 142 28.59 -2.37 18.21
CA VAL A 142 29.02 -2.94 19.49
C VAL A 142 30.52 -2.76 19.64
N ILE A 143 30.95 -2.21 20.78
CA ILE A 143 32.36 -2.09 21.15
C ILE A 143 32.69 -2.94 22.39
N PRO A 144 33.90 -3.51 22.50
CA PRO A 144 34.32 -4.25 23.69
C PRO A 144 34.22 -3.42 24.97
N SER A 145 33.70 -4.00 26.06
CA SER A 145 33.42 -3.30 27.33
C SER A 145 34.66 -2.77 28.09
N ASN A 146 35.87 -3.10 27.63
CA ASN A 146 37.12 -2.49 28.09
C ASN A 146 37.50 -1.18 27.34
N PHE A 147 36.59 -0.64 26.52
CA PHE A 147 36.76 0.61 25.77
C PHE A 147 35.61 1.59 26.04
N GLU A 148 35.96 2.86 26.28
CA GLU A 148 35.02 3.97 26.45
C GLU A 148 35.02 4.87 25.20
N ILE A 149 33.84 5.36 24.80
CA ILE A 149 33.71 6.45 23.81
C ILE A 149 34.29 7.76 24.40
N LYS A 150 34.88 8.62 23.56
CA LYS A 150 35.48 9.91 23.98
C LYS A 150 34.93 11.14 23.26
N ASP A 151 34.71 11.03 21.95
CA ASP A 151 34.01 12.01 21.12
C ASP A 151 33.26 11.26 20.01
N TRP A 152 32.17 11.82 19.50
CA TRP A 152 31.43 11.27 18.36
C TRP A 152 30.75 12.37 17.55
N HIS A 153 30.52 12.12 16.26
CA HIS A 153 29.68 12.96 15.42
C HIS A 153 29.19 12.19 14.18
N ILE A 154 28.01 12.56 13.70
CA ILE A 154 27.53 12.21 12.36
C ILE A 154 27.67 13.43 11.45
N ARG A 155 28.04 13.22 10.20
CA ARG A 155 27.97 14.22 9.12
C ARG A 155 27.02 13.73 8.04
N GLY A 156 26.20 14.62 7.50
CA GLY A 156 25.30 14.31 6.38
C GLY A 156 25.83 14.81 5.05
N ALA A 157 24.92 14.95 4.07
CA ALA A 157 25.22 15.58 2.79
C ALA A 157 25.90 16.96 2.99
N GLY A 158 27.01 17.20 2.26
CA GLY A 158 27.85 18.39 2.40
C GLY A 158 28.98 18.29 3.43
N GLY A 159 28.95 17.32 4.34
CA GLY A 159 30.01 17.07 5.32
C GLY A 159 29.96 17.92 6.59
N ASP A 160 28.91 18.72 6.77
CA ASP A 160 28.61 19.42 8.02
C ASP A 160 28.16 18.43 9.12
N LYS A 161 28.47 18.75 10.39
CA LYS A 161 28.03 17.93 11.53
C LYS A 161 26.52 18.08 11.73
N ARG A 162 25.80 16.96 11.72
CA ARG A 162 24.39 16.89 12.10
C ARG A 162 24.23 17.15 13.60
N SER A 163 23.10 17.75 13.98
CA SER A 163 22.72 18.09 15.38
C SER A 163 21.33 17.59 15.77
N ASP A 164 20.69 16.91 14.84
CA ASP A 164 19.37 16.26 14.86
C ASP A 164 19.46 14.78 15.30
N VAL A 165 20.62 14.34 15.80
CA VAL A 165 20.92 12.93 16.09
C VAL A 165 20.99 12.68 17.59
N ASP A 166 20.19 11.72 18.07
CA ASP A 166 20.30 11.17 19.42
C ASP A 166 21.22 9.95 19.44
N MET A 167 21.98 9.78 20.53
CA MET A 167 22.81 8.59 20.77
C MET A 167 22.46 7.96 22.12
N SER A 168 22.16 6.67 22.12
CA SER A 168 22.00 5.85 23.33
C SER A 168 23.08 4.76 23.40
N THR A 169 23.34 4.28 24.63
CA THR A 169 24.32 3.22 24.89
C THR A 169 23.79 2.25 25.94
N THR A 170 23.95 0.95 25.68
CA THR A 170 23.46 -0.14 26.54
C THR A 170 24.60 -1.13 26.82
N GLU A 171 24.81 -1.51 28.08
CA GLU A 171 25.75 -2.59 28.42
C GLU A 171 25.10 -3.97 28.17
N THR A 172 25.80 -4.84 27.45
CA THR A 172 25.32 -6.18 27.07
C THR A 172 26.43 -7.22 27.26
N ASP A 173 26.08 -8.52 27.24
CA ASP A 173 27.05 -9.62 27.30
C ASP A 173 28.07 -9.61 26.14
N ALA A 174 27.75 -8.93 25.02
CA ALA A 174 28.63 -8.79 23.87
C ALA A 174 29.58 -7.57 23.95
N GLY A 175 29.31 -6.63 24.85
CA GLY A 175 30.00 -5.33 24.94
C GLY A 175 29.04 -4.17 25.17
N ILE A 176 29.52 -2.95 24.95
CA ILE A 176 28.68 -1.75 24.95
C ILE A 176 28.05 -1.65 23.56
N GLU A 177 26.74 -1.82 23.47
CA GLU A 177 25.96 -1.48 22.29
C GLU A 177 25.76 0.04 22.24
N ILE A 178 25.92 0.61 21.05
CA ILE A 178 25.74 2.02 20.72
C ILE A 178 24.66 2.10 19.64
N THR A 179 23.66 2.96 19.82
CA THR A 179 22.65 3.24 18.79
C THR A 179 22.59 4.74 18.54
N TRP A 180 22.74 5.14 17.27
CA TRP A 180 22.48 6.51 16.81
C TRP A 180 21.14 6.53 16.08
N LYS A 181 20.21 7.39 16.52
CA LYS A 181 18.95 7.65 15.84
C LYS A 181 19.09 8.89 14.96
N VAL A 182 18.88 8.74 13.65
CA VAL A 182 18.91 9.82 12.66
C VAL A 182 17.49 9.99 12.08
N PRO A 183 16.79 11.13 12.29
CA PRO A 183 15.37 11.25 11.95
C PRO A 183 15.03 11.06 10.47
N VAL A 184 15.83 11.61 9.56
CA VAL A 184 15.63 11.51 8.10
C VAL A 184 16.97 11.46 7.37
N VAL A 185 17.09 10.55 6.39
CA VAL A 185 18.22 10.39 5.49
C VAL A 185 17.71 10.42 4.05
N ALA A 186 18.11 11.45 3.27
CA ALA A 186 17.54 11.69 1.94
C ALA A 186 17.94 10.62 0.90
N LYS A 187 17.25 10.58 -0.24
CA LYS A 187 17.61 9.72 -1.38
C LYS A 187 19.05 9.99 -1.81
N GLY A 188 19.92 8.96 -1.83
CA GLY A 188 21.33 9.10 -2.17
C GLY A 188 22.19 9.82 -1.12
N GLU A 189 21.68 10.11 0.08
CA GLU A 189 22.49 10.70 1.15
C GLU A 189 23.48 9.69 1.75
N ARG A 190 24.68 10.19 2.03
CA ARG A 190 25.74 9.49 2.75
C ARG A 190 25.91 10.11 4.13
N LEU A 191 25.97 9.26 5.14
CA LEU A 191 26.29 9.62 6.52
C LEU A 191 27.68 9.10 6.91
N ASP A 192 28.54 10.00 7.36
CA ASP A 192 29.80 9.64 8.02
C ASP A 192 29.61 9.67 9.54
N VAL A 193 29.51 8.50 10.19
CA VAL A 193 29.55 8.38 11.65
C VAL A 193 31.01 8.17 12.08
N SER A 194 31.61 9.12 12.80
CA SER A 194 32.99 9.00 13.35
C SER A 194 32.97 9.14 14.87
N PHE A 195 33.67 8.23 15.56
CA PHE A 195 33.81 8.26 17.02
C PHE A 195 35.17 7.74 17.51
N GLU A 196 35.77 8.41 18.51
CA GLU A 196 37.00 7.94 19.18
C GLU A 196 36.63 6.98 20.34
N ILE A 197 37.18 5.77 20.30
CA ILE A 197 37.16 4.83 21.43
C ILE A 197 38.55 4.73 22.07
N LYS A 198 38.57 4.63 23.39
CA LYS A 198 39.79 4.50 24.20
C LYS A 198 39.63 3.44 25.28
N GLY A 199 40.57 2.52 25.38
CA GLY A 199 40.50 1.39 26.32
C GLY A 199 41.85 0.74 26.60
N GLU A 200 41.84 -0.34 27.37
CA GLU A 200 43.04 -1.13 27.69
C GLU A 200 42.98 -2.52 27.06
N GLY A 201 43.83 -2.73 26.05
CA GLY A 201 43.95 -4.00 25.33
C GLY A 201 44.49 -3.82 23.92
N GLU A 202 44.71 -4.93 23.23
CA GLU A 202 44.86 -4.99 21.77
C GLU A 202 43.60 -5.70 21.25
N ILE A 203 42.74 -4.97 20.52
CA ILE A 203 41.55 -5.55 19.86
C ILE A 203 41.99 -6.16 18.53
N ASP A 204 41.41 -7.31 18.18
CA ASP A 204 41.48 -7.84 16.82
C ASP A 204 40.80 -6.87 15.83
N ALA A 205 41.56 -6.40 14.85
CA ALA A 205 41.07 -5.47 13.84
C ALA A 205 39.96 -6.09 12.96
N GLU A 206 39.93 -7.41 12.78
CA GLU A 206 38.87 -8.08 12.02
C GLU A 206 37.54 -8.04 12.78
N ALA A 207 37.56 -8.31 14.09
CA ALA A 207 36.40 -8.15 14.97
C ALA A 207 35.94 -6.67 15.06
N LEU A 208 36.87 -5.72 15.16
CA LEU A 208 36.54 -4.30 15.29
C LEU A 208 35.97 -3.70 13.99
N ASN A 209 36.33 -4.21 12.82
CA ASN A 209 35.75 -3.84 11.53
C ASN A 209 34.38 -4.47 11.26
N ARG A 210 33.90 -5.39 12.10
CA ARG A 210 32.55 -5.94 11.97
C ARG A 210 31.50 -4.87 12.28
N PHE A 211 30.65 -4.58 11.28
CA PHE A 211 29.44 -3.79 11.47
C PHE A 211 28.32 -4.66 12.07
N HIS A 212 27.54 -4.11 13.00
CA HIS A 212 26.54 -4.87 13.76
C HIS A 212 25.09 -4.67 13.27
N GLY A 213 24.79 -3.57 12.59
CA GLY A 213 23.56 -3.44 11.79
C GLY A 213 23.03 -2.02 11.71
N ALA A 214 22.10 -1.79 10.78
CA ALA A 214 21.23 -0.64 10.78
C ALA A 214 19.79 -1.09 10.50
N HIS A 215 18.82 -0.34 11.01
CA HIS A 215 17.40 -0.49 10.69
C HIS A 215 16.78 0.91 10.57
N PHE A 216 15.57 1.00 10.04
CA PHE A 216 14.86 2.26 9.78
C PHE A 216 13.38 2.13 10.17
N GLY A 217 12.71 3.26 10.35
CA GLY A 217 11.28 3.35 10.71
C GLY A 217 10.33 2.98 9.57
N ASP A 218 9.07 3.41 9.68
CA ASP A 218 8.04 3.12 8.66
C ASP A 218 8.14 4.05 7.43
N GLU A 219 7.22 3.89 6.49
CA GLU A 219 7.12 4.74 5.29
C GLU A 219 6.40 6.05 5.61
N LEU A 220 6.74 7.10 4.87
CA LEU A 220 5.77 8.14 4.49
C LEU A 220 5.79 8.23 2.97
N GLU A 221 4.62 8.39 2.36
CA GLU A 221 4.53 8.96 1.02
C GLU A 221 5.18 10.36 1.01
N THR A 222 5.71 10.77 -0.14
CA THR A 222 6.39 12.07 -0.24
C THR A 222 5.37 13.21 -0.33
N GLU A 223 5.76 14.43 0.10
CA GLU A 223 4.91 15.62 -0.05
C GLU A 223 4.56 15.92 -1.52
N ASP A 224 5.38 15.42 -2.47
CA ASP A 224 5.10 15.36 -3.92
C ASP A 224 3.83 14.55 -4.25
N ASP A 225 3.68 13.34 -3.70
CA ASP A 225 2.54 12.45 -3.99
C ASP A 225 1.25 13.04 -3.39
N ALA A 226 1.33 13.52 -2.14
CA ALA A 226 0.20 14.11 -1.41
C ALA A 226 -0.23 15.50 -1.92
N ALA A 227 0.55 16.15 -2.80
CA ALA A 227 0.20 17.43 -3.41
C ALA A 227 -0.57 17.27 -4.73
N GLU A 228 -0.27 16.25 -5.54
CA GLU A 228 -0.87 16.08 -6.87
C GLU A 228 -2.31 15.54 -6.84
N GLU A 229 -2.68 14.67 -5.88
CA GLU A 229 -4.08 14.21 -5.69
C GLU A 229 -5.07 15.39 -5.51
N VAL A 230 -4.58 16.50 -4.95
CA VAL A 230 -5.38 17.70 -4.68
C VAL A 230 -5.55 18.58 -5.93
N GLU A 231 -4.66 18.47 -6.92
CA GLU A 231 -4.77 19.22 -8.18
C GLU A 231 -5.60 18.43 -9.21
N GLU A 232 -5.41 17.10 -9.33
CA GLU A 232 -6.19 16.21 -10.23
C GLU A 232 -7.70 16.34 -10.00
N SER A 233 -8.10 16.54 -8.74
CA SER A 233 -9.50 16.69 -8.35
C SER A 233 -10.11 18.08 -8.65
N THR A 234 -9.40 18.98 -9.34
CA THR A 234 -9.85 20.38 -9.59
C THR A 234 -9.78 20.90 -11.03
N GLU A 235 -8.96 20.35 -11.93
CA GLU A 235 -8.82 20.87 -13.31
C GLU A 235 -9.99 20.41 -14.21
N THR A 236 -10.81 21.37 -14.68
CA THR A 236 -12.03 21.09 -15.46
C THR A 236 -11.91 21.39 -16.94
N VAL A 237 -12.35 20.43 -17.77
CA VAL A 237 -13.14 20.65 -19.01
C VAL A 237 -12.73 21.83 -19.91
N GLU A 238 -11.97 21.56 -20.97
CA GLU A 238 -11.98 22.28 -22.26
C GLU A 238 -11.82 21.27 -23.44
N GLU A 239 -11.84 21.72 -24.71
CA GLU A 239 -12.00 20.82 -25.88
C GLU A 239 -10.84 20.78 -26.90
N GLY A 240 -10.23 19.59 -27.08
CA GLY A 240 -10.22 18.86 -28.37
C GLY A 240 -9.09 19.01 -29.41
N SER A 241 -9.07 18.03 -30.34
CA SER A 241 -8.34 17.92 -31.63
C SER A 241 -6.81 17.67 -31.60
N GLU A 242 -6.18 16.90 -32.51
CA GLU A 242 -6.66 15.99 -33.58
C GLU A 242 -5.50 15.06 -34.08
N GLU A 243 -5.77 13.75 -34.30
CA GLU A 243 -5.15 12.85 -35.33
C GLU A 243 -3.61 12.47 -35.26
N SER A 244 -3.10 11.30 -35.71
CA SER A 244 -3.66 9.94 -35.97
C SER A 244 -2.60 8.84 -36.31
N SER A 245 -3.03 7.57 -36.31
CA SER A 245 -2.69 6.48 -37.29
C SER A 245 -1.29 5.79 -37.20
N GLU A 246 -1.13 4.45 -37.35
CA GLU A 246 -2.04 3.29 -37.61
C GLU A 246 -1.32 1.91 -37.36
N GLU A 247 -2.08 0.82 -37.16
CA GLU A 247 -1.88 -0.62 -37.58
C GLU A 247 -0.53 -1.40 -37.34
N SER A 248 -0.46 -2.75 -37.27
CA SER A 248 -1.46 -3.87 -37.24
C SER A 248 -0.81 -5.27 -36.94
N GLY A 249 -1.56 -6.18 -36.30
CA GLY A 249 -1.52 -7.66 -36.48
C GLY A 249 -0.37 -8.48 -35.85
N ASP A 250 -0.41 -9.83 -35.75
CA ASP A 250 -1.50 -10.84 -35.84
C ASP A 250 -0.94 -12.24 -35.42
N ALA A 251 -1.84 -13.21 -35.16
CA ALA A 251 -1.68 -14.68 -35.28
C ALA A 251 -0.94 -15.56 -34.21
N SER A 252 -1.74 -16.49 -33.63
CA SER A 252 -1.52 -17.97 -33.67
C SER A 252 -1.13 -18.77 -32.39
N GLU A 253 -2.16 -19.29 -31.71
CA GLU A 253 -2.46 -20.72 -31.35
C GLU A 253 -1.45 -21.69 -30.63
N GLU A 254 -2.06 -22.77 -30.09
CA GLU A 254 -1.51 -24.09 -29.68
C GLU A 254 -1.01 -24.40 -28.23
N THR A 255 -1.98 -24.82 -27.40
CA THR A 255 -2.02 -26.09 -26.59
C THR A 255 -0.84 -26.56 -25.71
N SER A 256 -1.13 -26.94 -24.45
CA SER A 256 -1.07 -28.35 -23.94
C SER A 256 -1.37 -28.46 -22.42
N ASP A 257 -2.10 -29.50 -22.01
CA ASP A 257 -2.15 -30.07 -20.65
C ASP A 257 -0.79 -30.75 -20.27
N GLU A 258 -0.48 -31.39 -19.14
CA GLU A 258 -1.17 -32.05 -17.99
C GLU A 258 -0.10 -32.09 -16.83
N SER A 259 -0.29 -32.41 -15.53
CA SER A 259 -1.39 -32.92 -14.69
C SER A 259 -1.10 -32.62 -13.18
N GLU A 260 -2.08 -32.81 -12.27
CA GLU A 260 -1.97 -33.38 -10.89
C GLU A 260 -1.05 -32.73 -9.79
N GLU A 261 -1.30 -32.83 -8.48
CA GLU A 261 -2.46 -33.30 -7.67
C GLU A 261 -2.51 -32.57 -6.30
N ALA A 262 -3.50 -32.90 -5.47
CA ALA A 262 -3.78 -32.24 -4.19
C ALA A 262 -2.86 -32.63 -3.02
N GLU A 263 -2.82 -31.78 -1.99
CA GLU A 263 -3.04 -32.21 -0.60
C GLU A 263 -3.89 -31.16 0.13
N ALA A 264 -4.71 -31.59 1.10
CA ALA A 264 -5.67 -30.75 1.81
C ALA A 264 -5.47 -30.84 3.33
N GLU A 265 -4.69 -29.90 3.88
CA GLU A 265 -4.59 -29.61 5.31
C GLU A 265 -5.38 -28.32 5.61
N ASP A 266 -5.97 -28.20 6.81
CA ASP A 266 -6.81 -27.06 7.24
C ASP A 266 -6.04 -25.72 7.27
N ASN A 267 -5.96 -25.07 6.10
CA ASN A 267 -5.41 -23.73 5.96
C ASN A 267 -6.51 -22.70 6.30
N VAL A 268 -6.56 -22.31 7.57
CA VAL A 268 -6.87 -20.91 7.88
C VAL A 268 -5.86 -20.08 7.09
N PRO A 269 -6.27 -19.10 6.25
CA PRO A 269 -5.32 -18.33 5.46
C PRO A 269 -4.33 -17.64 6.39
N GLU A 270 -3.04 -17.95 6.25
CA GLU A 270 -1.97 -17.40 7.08
C GLU A 270 -1.66 -15.96 6.63
N ILE A 271 -2.61 -15.05 6.92
CA ILE A 271 -2.51 -13.62 6.67
C ILE A 271 -1.29 -13.09 7.42
N LYS A 272 -0.38 -12.47 6.67
CA LYS A 272 0.92 -12.01 7.19
C LYS A 272 0.76 -10.61 7.75
N PHE A 273 1.48 -10.30 8.83
CA PHE A 273 1.41 -8.98 9.42
C PHE A 273 2.70 -8.64 10.15
N ARG A 274 2.91 -7.35 10.43
CA ARG A 274 3.98 -6.86 11.29
C ARG A 274 3.45 -6.70 12.72
N GLU A 275 3.90 -7.58 13.62
CA GLU A 275 3.52 -7.55 15.04
C GLU A 275 3.85 -6.20 15.71
N ASP A 276 4.90 -5.50 15.28
CA ASP A 276 5.26 -4.16 15.80
C ASP A 276 4.31 -3.04 15.34
N ILE A 277 3.53 -3.25 14.27
CA ILE A 277 2.44 -2.35 13.87
C ILE A 277 1.19 -2.67 14.69
N MET A 278 0.82 -3.94 14.78
CA MET A 278 -0.30 -4.41 15.59
C MET A 278 -0.18 -3.93 17.05
N LEU A 279 0.99 -4.12 17.68
CA LEU A 279 1.24 -3.66 19.05
C LEU A 279 1.17 -2.13 19.22
N ARG A 280 1.63 -1.36 18.23
CA ARG A 280 1.52 0.11 18.26
C ARG A 280 0.07 0.57 18.11
N VAL A 281 -0.74 -0.07 17.28
CA VAL A 281 -2.16 0.23 17.16
C VAL A 281 -2.94 -0.20 18.41
N MET A 282 -2.60 -1.34 19.01
CA MET A 282 -3.14 -1.74 20.33
C MET A 282 -2.82 -0.70 21.42
N GLU A 283 -1.60 -0.18 21.48
CA GLU A 283 -1.22 0.90 22.42
C GLU A 283 -1.95 2.22 22.13
N GLU A 284 -2.12 2.58 20.86
CA GLU A 284 -2.82 3.80 20.40
C GLU A 284 -4.34 3.76 20.71
N TYR A 285 -4.97 2.57 20.66
CA TYR A 285 -6.41 2.36 20.90
C TYR A 285 -6.74 1.73 22.28
N GLY A 286 -5.73 1.47 23.12
CA GLY A 286 -5.92 0.92 24.48
C GLY A 286 -6.29 -0.57 24.55
N ILE A 287 -6.17 -1.31 23.44
CA ILE A 287 -6.59 -2.71 23.31
C ILE A 287 -5.62 -3.63 24.06
N THR A 288 -6.13 -4.52 24.91
CA THR A 288 -5.30 -5.39 25.77
C THR A 288 -5.29 -6.86 25.38
N ASP A 289 -6.31 -7.37 24.69
CA ASP A 289 -6.32 -8.74 24.19
C ASP A 289 -5.70 -8.82 22.79
N ARG A 290 -4.44 -9.26 22.74
CA ARG A 290 -3.65 -9.46 21.51
C ARG A 290 -4.29 -10.46 20.57
N ASP A 291 -4.82 -11.55 21.09
CA ASP A 291 -5.18 -12.72 20.29
C ASP A 291 -6.61 -12.58 19.76
N ALA A 292 -7.51 -11.97 20.54
CA ALA A 292 -8.82 -11.53 20.07
C ALA A 292 -8.70 -10.40 19.03
N PHE A 293 -7.85 -9.40 19.25
CA PHE A 293 -7.64 -8.31 18.29
C PHE A 293 -7.04 -8.80 16.97
N LEU A 294 -6.08 -9.73 17.03
CA LEU A 294 -5.53 -10.35 15.82
C LEU A 294 -6.60 -11.14 15.04
N ALA A 295 -7.42 -11.94 15.72
CA ALA A 295 -8.50 -12.69 15.09
C ALA A 295 -9.57 -11.79 14.45
N HIS A 296 -9.90 -10.66 15.08
CA HIS A 296 -10.78 -9.64 14.51
C HIS A 296 -10.12 -8.97 13.30
N SER A 297 -8.84 -8.58 13.40
CA SER A 297 -8.08 -7.91 12.33
C SER A 297 -7.94 -8.73 11.05
N MET A 298 -7.94 -10.07 11.14
CA MET A 298 -7.94 -10.96 9.97
C MET A 298 -9.14 -10.77 9.03
N ASN A 299 -10.23 -10.14 9.51
CA ASN A 299 -11.41 -9.84 8.70
C ASN A 299 -11.36 -8.43 8.03
N PHE A 300 -10.21 -7.75 8.06
CA PHE A 300 -10.01 -6.39 7.54
C PHE A 300 -8.90 -6.29 6.46
N ASP A 301 -8.52 -7.41 5.83
CA ASP A 301 -7.68 -7.41 4.62
C ASP A 301 -8.53 -6.90 3.43
N LEU A 302 -8.52 -5.58 3.18
CA LEU A 302 -9.53 -4.93 2.32
C LEU A 302 -9.26 -5.06 0.82
N ASP A 303 -8.03 -5.41 0.44
CA ASP A 303 -7.64 -5.69 -0.94
C ASP A 303 -7.31 -7.18 -1.19
N ASP A 304 -7.75 -8.07 -0.28
CA ASP A 304 -7.57 -9.54 -0.32
C ASP A 304 -6.11 -9.97 -0.59
N ASN A 305 -5.13 -9.17 -0.13
CA ASN A 305 -3.73 -9.33 -0.54
C ASN A 305 -2.97 -10.37 0.30
N GLY A 306 -3.52 -10.78 1.45
CA GLY A 306 -2.89 -11.70 2.39
C GLY A 306 -1.90 -11.04 3.34
N TYR A 307 -1.90 -9.71 3.45
CA TYR A 307 -1.06 -8.96 4.38
C TYR A 307 -1.74 -7.70 4.95
N LEU A 308 -1.81 -7.59 6.28
CA LEU A 308 -2.44 -6.46 6.98
C LEU A 308 -1.48 -5.27 7.17
N LYS A 309 -1.90 -4.10 6.68
CA LYS A 309 -1.20 -2.80 6.74
C LYS A 309 -1.68 -1.98 7.94
N LYS A 310 -1.02 -0.84 8.24
CA LYS A 310 -1.41 0.02 9.37
C LYS A 310 -2.85 0.53 9.26
N ALA A 311 -3.30 0.91 8.05
CA ALA A 311 -4.66 1.42 7.83
C ALA A 311 -5.72 0.38 8.24
N GLU A 312 -5.56 -0.86 7.79
CA GLU A 312 -6.46 -1.99 8.07
C GLU A 312 -6.47 -2.34 9.57
N PHE A 313 -5.31 -2.38 10.24
CA PHE A 313 -5.25 -2.49 11.69
C PHE A 313 -5.94 -1.33 12.43
N VAL A 314 -5.87 -0.11 11.90
CA VAL A 314 -6.51 1.08 12.49
C VAL A 314 -8.03 1.05 12.27
N GLU A 315 -8.55 0.45 11.20
CA GLU A 315 -9.99 0.24 11.02
C GLU A 315 -10.51 -0.93 11.86
N ALA A 316 -9.77 -2.04 11.91
CA ALA A 316 -10.01 -3.14 12.85
C ALA A 316 -10.02 -2.64 14.32
N ALA A 317 -9.10 -1.75 14.71
CA ALA A 317 -9.05 -1.21 16.06
C ALA A 317 -10.24 -0.31 16.40
N LYS A 318 -10.72 0.50 15.44
CA LYS A 318 -11.95 1.29 15.61
C LYS A 318 -13.19 0.40 15.74
N ALA A 319 -13.27 -0.69 14.97
CA ALA A 319 -14.37 -1.65 15.07
C ALA A 319 -14.32 -2.41 16.40
N PHE A 320 -13.16 -2.98 16.75
CA PHE A 320 -12.93 -3.71 18.00
C PHE A 320 -13.25 -2.86 19.25
N THR A 321 -12.75 -1.62 19.30
CA THR A 321 -13.07 -0.69 20.42
C THR A 321 -14.51 -0.17 20.41
N ALA A 322 -15.22 -0.23 19.28
CA ALA A 322 -16.65 0.05 19.25
C ALA A 322 -17.48 -1.15 19.77
N GLU A 323 -17.07 -2.39 19.51
CA GLU A 323 -17.70 -3.59 20.09
C GLU A 323 -17.44 -3.69 21.60
N ASP A 324 -16.21 -3.46 22.07
CA ASP A 324 -15.90 -3.33 23.51
C ASP A 324 -16.71 -2.17 24.15
N GLY A 325 -16.89 -1.07 23.40
CA GLY A 325 -17.59 0.14 23.84
C GLY A 325 -19.09 0.00 24.06
N GLU A 326 -19.76 -1.05 23.56
CA GLU A 326 -21.15 -1.35 23.93
C GLU A 326 -21.29 -2.06 25.30
N SER A 327 -20.18 -2.42 25.95
CA SER A 327 -20.20 -3.17 27.23
C SER A 327 -20.07 -2.31 28.51
N GLU A 328 -19.45 -1.12 28.44
CA GLU A 328 -19.08 -0.30 29.62
C GLU A 328 -19.26 1.22 29.36
N GLU A 329 -20.47 1.78 29.58
CA GLU A 329 -20.71 3.19 30.02
C GLU A 329 -22.23 3.49 30.24
N SER A 330 -22.87 2.88 31.24
CA SER A 330 -23.90 3.58 32.06
C SER A 330 -24.37 2.78 33.28
N GLU A 331 -23.93 3.17 34.47
CA GLU A 331 -24.83 3.60 35.56
C GLU A 331 -24.04 4.13 36.77
N SER A 332 -24.27 5.39 37.13
CA SER A 332 -23.86 5.94 38.43
C SER A 332 -24.98 6.78 39.04
N GLU A 333 -25.77 6.18 39.94
CA GLU A 333 -26.22 6.75 41.23
C GLU A 333 -27.10 5.74 42.00
N GLU A 334 -27.55 6.08 43.22
CA GLU A 334 -27.94 5.09 44.24
C GLU A 334 -29.46 4.76 44.32
N ALA A 335 -29.73 3.49 44.63
CA ALA A 335 -30.73 2.97 45.57
C ALA A 335 -32.24 3.31 45.43
N SER A 336 -33.05 2.27 45.21
CA SER A 336 -34.15 1.88 46.14
C SER A 336 -34.69 0.46 45.86
N GLU A 337 -35.51 -0.08 46.78
CA GLU A 337 -36.04 -1.46 46.74
C GLU A 337 -37.43 -1.58 46.05
N GLU A 338 -38.00 -2.81 46.05
CA GLU A 338 -39.39 -3.21 45.78
C GLU A 338 -39.81 -3.62 44.34
N ALA A 339 -39.57 -4.91 44.06
CA ALA A 339 -40.57 -5.93 43.66
C ALA A 339 -41.47 -5.80 42.39
N SER A 340 -41.67 -6.96 41.73
CA SER A 340 -42.76 -7.31 40.76
C SER A 340 -42.58 -6.73 39.33
N SER A 341 -42.88 -7.43 38.22
CA SER A 341 -43.36 -8.83 38.00
C SER A 341 -43.27 -9.25 36.53
N GLU A 342 -43.14 -10.57 36.31
CA GLU A 342 -43.68 -11.39 35.20
C GLU A 342 -43.27 -11.11 33.73
N GLU A 343 -42.42 -12.04 33.23
CA GLU A 343 -42.38 -12.71 31.91
C GLU A 343 -43.02 -12.08 30.65
N SER A 344 -42.28 -12.11 29.54
CA SER A 344 -42.83 -12.20 28.18
C SER A 344 -41.84 -12.92 27.25
N ALA A 345 -42.38 -13.58 26.22
CA ALA A 345 -41.73 -14.68 25.51
C ALA A 345 -40.56 -14.30 24.59
N ASP A 346 -39.67 -15.28 24.43
CA ASP A 346 -38.69 -15.40 23.35
C ASP A 346 -39.45 -15.71 22.03
N GLU A 347 -39.44 -14.80 21.06
CA GLU A 347 -39.97 -15.02 19.69
C GLU A 347 -38.88 -14.76 18.66
N SER A 348 -38.35 -15.84 18.07
CA SER A 348 -37.36 -15.80 16.99
C SER A 348 -37.99 -15.42 15.64
N ASP A 349 -37.35 -14.52 14.90
CA ASP A 349 -37.71 -14.20 13.51
C ASP A 349 -37.64 -15.41 12.57
N LYS A 350 -38.30 -15.30 11.41
CA LYS A 350 -38.35 -16.36 10.38
C LYS A 350 -37.81 -15.88 9.03
N ASP A 351 -36.89 -16.63 8.44
CA ASP A 351 -36.29 -16.30 7.14
C ASP A 351 -37.17 -16.72 5.97
N CYS A 352 -37.17 -15.91 4.91
CA CYS A 352 -37.91 -16.21 3.70
C CYS A 352 -37.18 -17.27 2.84
N PRO A 353 -37.79 -18.44 2.55
CA PRO A 353 -37.14 -19.51 1.78
C PRO A 353 -36.92 -19.19 0.29
N ILE A 354 -37.31 -17.99 -0.17
CA ILE A 354 -37.12 -17.51 -1.55
C ILE A 354 -35.97 -16.51 -1.68
N CYS A 355 -35.67 -15.73 -0.64
CA CYS A 355 -34.70 -14.63 -0.72
C CYS A 355 -33.86 -14.40 0.55
N GLY A 356 -33.92 -15.30 1.54
CA GLY A 356 -33.11 -15.24 2.77
C GLY A 356 -33.45 -14.10 3.73
N THR A 357 -34.37 -13.20 3.38
CA THR A 357 -34.73 -12.05 4.23
C THR A 357 -35.46 -12.52 5.49
N SER A 358 -34.95 -12.14 6.65
CA SER A 358 -35.60 -12.33 7.95
C SER A 358 -36.88 -11.48 8.05
N ASN A 359 -37.93 -12.03 8.66
CA ASN A 359 -39.21 -11.36 8.84
C ASN A 359 -39.78 -11.71 10.22
N ALA A 360 -40.56 -10.79 10.80
CA ALA A 360 -41.30 -11.00 12.05
C ALA A 360 -42.07 -12.33 12.06
N HIS A 361 -42.09 -13.01 13.20
CA HIS A 361 -42.74 -14.32 13.36
C HIS A 361 -44.23 -14.29 12.91
N ASP A 362 -44.94 -13.17 13.09
CA ASP A 362 -46.34 -12.99 12.67
C ASP A 362 -46.54 -12.64 11.18
N ALA A 363 -45.48 -12.28 10.44
CA ALA A 363 -45.58 -11.73 9.09
C ALA A 363 -46.23 -12.72 8.10
N ALA A 364 -47.35 -12.34 7.49
CA ALA A 364 -48.08 -13.19 6.55
C ALA A 364 -47.40 -13.31 5.17
N SER A 365 -46.59 -12.33 4.78
CA SER A 365 -45.71 -12.41 3.60
C SER A 365 -44.37 -11.72 3.83
N CYS A 366 -43.37 -12.14 3.07
CA CYS A 366 -42.02 -11.58 3.12
C CYS A 366 -41.99 -10.12 2.63
N THR A 367 -41.41 -9.22 3.42
CA THR A 367 -41.24 -7.79 3.09
C THR A 367 -40.52 -7.54 1.76
N ALA A 368 -39.45 -8.30 1.47
CA ALA A 368 -38.64 -8.12 0.27
C ALA A 368 -39.25 -8.69 -1.03
N CYS A 369 -39.73 -9.93 -1.03
CA CYS A 369 -40.20 -10.62 -2.25
C CYS A 369 -41.72 -10.88 -2.30
N ASN A 370 -42.46 -10.52 -1.24
CA ASN A 370 -43.90 -10.74 -1.07
C ASN A 370 -44.37 -12.22 -1.16
N TYR A 371 -43.46 -13.17 -0.93
CA TYR A 371 -43.77 -14.59 -0.74
C TYR A 371 -44.66 -14.79 0.49
N THR A 372 -45.82 -15.44 0.34
CA THR A 372 -46.72 -15.77 1.45
C THR A 372 -46.16 -16.94 2.27
N PHE A 373 -46.01 -16.76 3.58
CA PHE A 373 -45.71 -17.84 4.50
C PHE A 373 -46.99 -18.69 4.74
N VAL A 374 -46.86 -20.01 4.82
CA VAL A 374 -47.98 -20.99 4.83
C VAL A 374 -48.03 -21.77 6.13
#